data_AF-A0A0B1T9S3-F1
#
_entry.id   AF-A0A0B1T9S3-F1
#
_cell.length_a   1.000
_cell.length_b   1.000
_cell.length_c   1.000
_cell.angle_alpha   90.00
_cell.angle_beta   90.00
_cell.angle_gamma   90.00
#
_symmetry.space_group_name_H-M   'P 1'
#
loop_
_entity.id
_entity.type
_entity.pdbx_description
1 polymer ?
#
loop_
_entity_poly.entity_id
_entity_poly.type
_entity_poly.pdbx_seq_one_letter_code
_entity_poly.pdbx_strand_id
1 'polypeptide(L)'
;MRSCNAAVFTMRLSPPPAPLDRTLDLNNFVAGWVDWNICLDEKGGPTWVNNNLDSPIIVNAAADKFYKQPMFYAMGHLSKFIKPDSARISAKVTGKQSVLATAFTCQGRRTLVLLNKHDSSQDLLVTDSTTEHHIRLTVDPRCLVTVLWEKQQSYM
;
A
#
# COMPACT_ATOMS: atom_id res chain seq x y z
N MET A 1 -1.93 29.85 -4.47
CA MET A 1 -1.36 28.56 -4.04
C MET A 1 -2.27 28.02 -2.93
N ARG A 2 -3.24 27.16 -3.26
CA ARG A 2 -4.11 26.55 -2.25
C ARG A 2 -3.35 25.39 -1.61
N SER A 3 -3.12 25.46 -0.30
CA SER A 3 -2.65 24.32 0.49
C SER A 3 -3.60 23.15 0.24
N CYS A 4 -3.10 22.07 -0.35
CA CYS A 4 -3.89 20.88 -0.63
C CYS A 4 -3.83 19.96 0.59
N ASN A 5 -4.98 19.70 1.21
CA ASN A 5 -5.11 18.73 2.30
C ASN A 5 -5.01 17.31 1.71
N ALA A 6 -3.79 16.82 1.53
CA ALA A 6 -3.52 15.42 1.21
C ALA A 6 -3.00 14.71 2.47
N ALA A 7 -3.58 13.55 2.79
CA ALA A 7 -3.06 12.70 3.86
C ALA A 7 -2.05 11.72 3.26
N VAL A 8 -0.87 11.61 3.87
CA VAL A 8 0.23 10.75 3.40
C VAL A 8 0.60 9.78 4.53
N PHE A 9 0.51 8.49 4.25
CA PHE A 9 0.93 7.41 5.15
C PHE A 9 2.15 6.73 4.55
N THR A 10 3.19 6.49 5.36
CA THR A 10 4.45 5.92 4.90
C THR A 10 4.88 4.73 5.75
N MET A 11 5.48 3.74 5.11
CA MET A 11 6.09 2.58 5.76
C MET A 11 7.41 2.26 5.07
N ARG A 12 8.51 2.35 5.82
CA ARG A 12 9.81 1.86 5.35
C ARG A 12 9.87 0.33 5.43
N LEU A 13 10.42 -0.28 4.40
CA LEU A 13 10.57 -1.71 4.23
C LEU A 13 12.03 -2.07 4.49
N SER A 14 12.26 -2.97 5.43
CA SER A 14 13.59 -3.47 5.79
C SER A 14 13.59 -4.99 5.72
N PRO A 15 14.55 -5.60 5.01
CA PRO A 15 14.57 -5.80 3.54
C PRO A 15 13.21 -6.23 2.94
N PRO A 16 12.97 -6.08 1.62
CA PRO A 16 11.64 -6.28 1.04
C PRO A 16 11.17 -7.74 1.20
N PRO A 17 10.11 -8.02 1.98
CA PRO A 17 9.52 -9.35 1.99
C PRO A 17 8.78 -9.56 0.65
N ALA A 18 8.80 -10.80 0.14
CA ALA A 18 8.07 -11.26 -1.05
C ALA A 18 6.63 -10.70 -1.25
N PRO A 19 5.79 -10.44 -0.21
CA PRO A 19 4.43 -9.90 -0.35
C PRO A 19 4.27 -8.52 -1.01
N LEU A 20 5.33 -7.86 -1.48
CA LEU A 20 5.25 -6.58 -2.19
C LEU A 20 4.77 -6.69 -3.65
N ASP A 21 4.43 -7.89 -4.12
CA ASP A 21 3.91 -8.13 -5.47
C ASP A 21 2.43 -7.74 -5.66
N ARG A 22 1.70 -7.51 -4.58
CA ARG A 22 0.25 -7.23 -4.63
C ARG A 22 -0.10 -5.96 -5.40
N THR A 23 0.74 -4.93 -5.32
CA THR A 23 0.58 -3.70 -6.11
C THR A 23 0.74 -3.97 -7.60
N LEU A 24 1.57 -4.94 -7.98
CA LEU A 24 1.72 -5.38 -9.36
C LEU A 24 0.48 -6.16 -9.82
N ASP A 25 -0.03 -7.07 -8.98
CA ASP A 25 -1.24 -7.84 -9.29
C ASP A 25 -2.46 -6.95 -9.54
N LEU A 26 -2.67 -5.93 -8.70
CA LEU A 26 -3.75 -4.96 -8.89
C LEU A 26 -3.60 -4.15 -10.19
N ASN A 27 -2.38 -3.94 -10.65
CA ASN A 27 -2.12 -3.34 -11.96
C ASN A 27 -2.38 -4.29 -13.13
N ASN A 28 -2.41 -5.61 -12.87
CA ASN A 28 -2.71 -6.69 -13.82
C ASN A 28 -4.14 -7.24 -13.68
N PHE A 29 -5.10 -6.38 -13.32
CA PHE A 29 -6.55 -6.68 -13.30
C PHE A 29 -7.03 -7.65 -12.21
N VAL A 30 -6.20 -7.95 -11.20
CA VAL A 30 -6.67 -8.68 -10.01
C VAL A 30 -7.66 -7.80 -9.23
N ALA A 31 -8.81 -8.37 -8.86
CA ALA A 31 -9.89 -7.65 -8.17
C ALA A 31 -9.76 -7.65 -6.63
N GLY A 32 -8.93 -8.52 -6.06
CA GLY A 32 -8.74 -8.65 -4.63
C GLY A 32 -7.62 -9.61 -4.26
N TRP A 33 -7.15 -9.53 -3.02
CA TRP A 33 -6.07 -10.38 -2.51
C TRP A 33 -6.43 -10.85 -1.10
N VAL A 34 -6.21 -12.13 -0.82
CA VAL A 34 -6.52 -12.76 0.47
C VAL A 34 -5.26 -13.46 0.97
N ASP A 35 -4.85 -13.17 2.21
CA ASP A 35 -3.71 -13.87 2.82
C ASP A 35 -4.11 -15.27 3.27
N TRP A 36 -3.11 -16.13 3.47
CA TRP A 36 -3.34 -17.52 3.83
C TRP A 36 -3.75 -17.67 5.31
N ASN A 37 -2.80 -17.49 6.23
CA ASN A 37 -3.06 -17.57 7.67
C ASN A 37 -3.10 -16.15 8.27
N ILE A 38 -4.20 -15.81 8.93
CA ILE A 38 -4.37 -14.50 9.59
C ILE A 38 -3.40 -14.36 10.77
N CYS A 39 -3.19 -15.45 11.53
CA CYS A 39 -2.20 -15.53 12.59
C CYS A 39 -1.61 -16.95 12.72
N LEU A 40 -0.37 -17.04 13.19
CA LEU A 40 0.31 -18.30 13.55
C LEU A 40 1.05 -18.14 14.88
N ASP A 41 1.50 -19.25 15.47
CA ASP A 41 2.37 -19.22 16.64
C ASP A 41 3.82 -18.79 16.29
N GLU A 42 4.67 -18.63 17.30
CA GLU A 42 6.08 -18.24 17.14
C GLU A 42 6.92 -19.23 16.31
N LYS A 43 6.41 -20.44 16.06
CA LYS A 43 7.06 -21.48 15.25
C LYS A 43 6.47 -21.57 13.84
N GLY A 44 5.43 -20.80 13.52
CA GLY A 44 4.76 -20.83 12.22
C GLY A 44 3.73 -21.94 12.07
N GLY A 45 3.17 -22.44 13.17
CA GLY A 45 2.15 -23.49 13.22
C GLY A 45 0.87 -23.05 13.94
N PRO A 46 0.01 -24.01 14.34
CA PRO A 46 0.17 -25.46 14.23
C PRO A 46 -0.13 -26.00 12.82
N THR A 47 0.60 -27.04 12.41
CA THR A 47 0.43 -27.68 11.10
C THR A 47 0.58 -29.19 11.26
N TRP A 48 -0.30 -29.96 10.62
CA TRP A 48 -0.31 -31.42 10.74
C TRP A 48 0.84 -32.10 9.97
N VAL A 49 1.42 -31.41 8.99
CA VAL A 49 2.55 -31.87 8.15
C VAL A 49 3.90 -31.24 8.52
N ASN A 50 3.99 -30.46 9.60
CA ASN A 50 5.19 -29.69 9.94
C ASN A 50 5.65 -28.71 8.83
N ASN A 51 4.71 -28.24 8.00
CA ASN A 51 4.96 -27.18 7.03
C ASN A 51 4.76 -25.81 7.68
N ASN A 52 5.77 -25.36 8.42
CA ASN A 52 5.71 -24.09 9.14
C ASN A 52 5.84 -22.91 8.17
N LEU A 53 4.99 -21.91 8.34
CA LEU A 53 4.94 -20.72 7.48
C LEU A 53 4.97 -19.46 8.33
N ASP A 54 5.19 -18.32 7.68
CA ASP A 54 5.05 -17.01 8.33
C ASP A 54 3.60 -16.51 8.24
N SER A 55 3.25 -15.55 9.09
CA SER A 55 1.93 -14.91 9.09
C SER A 55 2.05 -13.43 9.46
N PRO A 56 1.14 -12.56 8.97
CA PRO A 56 1.11 -11.16 9.36
C PRO A 56 1.03 -10.91 10.86
N ILE A 57 0.45 -11.84 11.62
CA ILE A 57 0.35 -11.77 13.08
C ILE A 57 0.94 -13.03 13.68
N ILE A 58 1.94 -12.87 14.55
CA ILE A 58 2.52 -13.97 15.33
C ILE A 58 2.01 -13.89 16.77
N VAL A 59 1.47 -14.97 17.30
CA VAL A 59 0.87 -15.04 18.63
C VAL A 59 1.78 -15.82 19.58
N ASN A 60 2.14 -15.19 20.69
CA ASN A 60 2.80 -15.83 21.83
C ASN A 60 1.76 -16.00 22.94
N ALA A 61 1.14 -17.18 22.99
CA ALA A 61 0.12 -17.50 23.98
C ALA A 61 0.66 -17.56 25.42
N ALA A 62 1.93 -17.93 25.61
CA ALA A 62 2.54 -18.02 26.94
C ALA A 62 2.72 -16.65 27.60
N ALA A 63 2.96 -15.61 26.80
CA ALA A 63 3.12 -14.23 27.26
C ALA A 63 1.86 -13.37 27.11
N ASP A 64 0.74 -13.95 26.62
CA ASP A 64 -0.50 -13.24 26.24
C ASP A 64 -0.23 -12.02 25.34
N LYS A 65 0.60 -12.22 24.30
CA LYS A 65 1.06 -11.17 23.39
C LYS A 65 0.95 -11.60 21.94
N PHE A 66 0.86 -10.62 21.05
CA PHE A 66 0.97 -10.84 19.62
C PHE A 66 1.84 -9.76 18.96
N TYR A 67 2.51 -10.14 17.89
CA TYR A 67 3.44 -9.31 17.14
C TYR A 67 2.87 -9.07 15.74
N LYS A 68 2.75 -7.79 15.37
CA LYS A 68 2.35 -7.39 14.01
C LYS A 68 3.60 -7.32 13.14
N GLN A 69 3.71 -8.23 12.18
CA GLN A 69 4.83 -8.27 11.26
C GLN A 69 4.78 -7.12 10.25
N PRO A 70 5.90 -6.76 9.59
CA PRO A 70 5.89 -5.79 8.48
C PRO A 70 4.82 -6.09 7.42
N MET A 71 4.56 -7.38 7.16
CA MET A 71 3.50 -7.83 6.26
C MET A 71 2.15 -7.23 6.62
N PHE A 72 1.76 -7.24 7.91
CA PHE A 72 0.48 -6.67 8.39
C PHE A 72 0.33 -5.21 8.00
N TYR A 73 1.37 -4.41 8.20
CA TYR A 73 1.35 -2.98 7.85
C TYR A 73 1.30 -2.77 6.34
N ALA A 74 2.05 -3.56 5.57
CA ALA A 74 1.99 -3.51 4.11
C ALA A 74 0.59 -3.85 3.57
N MET A 75 -0.11 -4.84 4.15
CA MET A 75 -1.51 -5.12 3.81
C MET A 75 -2.43 -3.96 4.21
N GLY A 76 -2.12 -3.29 5.32
CA GLY A 76 -2.86 -2.13 5.81
C GLY A 76 -2.88 -0.97 4.82
N HIS A 77 -1.77 -0.75 4.09
CA HIS A 77 -1.70 0.28 3.04
C HIS A 77 -2.67 0.06 1.87
N LEU A 78 -3.15 -1.17 1.69
CA LEU A 78 -4.15 -1.54 0.69
C LEU A 78 -5.53 -1.62 1.36
N SER A 79 -5.71 -2.56 2.28
CA SER A 79 -7.00 -2.91 2.91
C SER A 79 -7.66 -1.77 3.70
N LYS A 80 -6.88 -0.90 4.35
CA LYS A 80 -7.44 0.22 5.13
C LYS A 80 -7.95 1.34 4.25
N PHE A 81 -7.34 1.53 3.09
CA PHE A 81 -7.51 2.73 2.26
C PHE A 81 -8.28 2.47 0.96
N ILE A 82 -8.26 1.23 0.46
CA ILE A 82 -9.03 0.78 -0.70
C ILE A 82 -10.28 0.06 -0.16
N LYS A 83 -11.43 0.73 -0.25
CA LYS A 83 -12.71 0.17 0.22
C LYS A 83 -13.31 -0.76 -0.83
N PRO A 84 -14.26 -1.65 -0.45
CA PRO A 84 -15.16 -2.28 -1.41
C PRO A 84 -15.76 -1.23 -2.36
N ASP A 85 -16.00 -1.63 -3.62
CA ASP A 85 -16.48 -0.76 -4.70
C ASP A 85 -15.51 0.35 -5.16
N SER A 86 -14.24 0.29 -4.74
CA SER A 86 -13.21 1.16 -5.31
C SER A 86 -12.91 0.74 -6.75
N ALA A 87 -12.93 1.71 -7.66
CA ALA A 87 -12.54 1.50 -9.06
C ALA A 87 -11.08 1.88 -9.25
N ARG A 88 -10.29 0.99 -9.88
CA ARG A 88 -8.92 1.30 -10.30
C ARG A 88 -8.97 2.34 -11.42
N ILE A 89 -8.16 3.40 -11.29
CA ILE A 89 -7.99 4.42 -12.33
C ILE A 89 -6.59 4.32 -12.92
N SER A 90 -6.45 4.75 -14.17
CA SER A 90 -5.16 4.73 -14.85
C SER A 90 -4.16 5.66 -14.16
N ALA A 91 -2.97 5.13 -13.85
CA ALA A 91 -1.85 5.88 -13.33
C ALA A 91 -0.65 5.66 -14.25
N LYS A 92 -0.08 6.73 -14.78
CA LYS A 92 1.12 6.68 -15.63
C LYS A 92 2.29 7.30 -14.88
N VAL A 93 3.35 6.52 -14.70
CA VAL A 93 4.60 7.01 -14.13
C VAL A 93 5.53 7.38 -15.28
N THR A 94 6.10 8.58 -15.23
CA THR A 94 7.06 9.08 -16.23
C THR A 94 8.36 9.45 -15.54
N GLY A 95 9.50 9.09 -16.12
CA GLY A 95 10.83 9.35 -15.57
C GLY A 95 11.75 8.14 -15.63
N LYS A 96 13.04 8.34 -15.31
CA LYS A 96 14.07 7.29 -15.41
C LYS A 96 14.06 6.27 -14.25
N GLN A 97 13.44 6.60 -13.12
CA GLN A 97 13.39 5.77 -11.91
C GLN A 97 11.92 5.51 -11.57
N SER A 98 11.32 4.52 -12.26
CA SER A 98 9.89 4.26 -12.17
C SER A 98 9.53 3.57 -10.85
N VAL A 99 8.97 4.33 -9.92
CA VAL A 99 8.24 3.77 -8.78
C VAL A 99 7.01 3.01 -9.28
N LEU A 100 6.58 1.99 -8.55
CA LEU A 100 5.30 1.34 -8.84
C LEU A 100 4.17 2.21 -8.28
N ALA A 101 3.18 2.51 -9.11
CA ALA A 101 2.02 3.31 -8.73
C ALA A 101 0.73 2.56 -9.04
N THR A 102 -0.22 2.58 -8.11
CA THR A 102 -1.59 2.10 -8.34
C THR A 102 -2.56 3.10 -7.75
N ALA A 103 -3.54 3.52 -8.56
CA ALA A 103 -4.51 4.53 -8.16
C ALA A 103 -5.94 3.96 -8.16
N PHE A 104 -6.72 4.41 -7.18
CA PHE A 104 -8.11 4.03 -6.99
C PHE A 104 -8.98 5.26 -6.72
N THR A 105 -10.27 5.11 -6.99
CA THR A 105 -11.29 6.11 -6.68
C THR A 105 -12.49 5.45 -6.04
N CYS A 106 -13.03 6.07 -5.00
CA CYS A 106 -14.24 5.60 -4.33
C CYS A 106 -14.99 6.79 -3.72
N GLN A 107 -16.25 7.00 -4.10
CA GLN A 107 -17.15 8.03 -3.53
C GLN A 107 -16.50 9.43 -3.41
N GLY A 108 -15.84 9.89 -4.47
CA GLY A 108 -15.17 11.21 -4.48
C GLY A 108 -13.78 11.23 -3.84
N ARG A 109 -13.33 10.18 -3.15
CA ARG A 109 -11.95 10.09 -2.66
C ARG A 109 -11.03 9.43 -3.67
N ARG A 110 -9.81 9.96 -3.80
CA ARG A 110 -8.70 9.36 -4.54
C ARG A 110 -7.72 8.71 -3.57
N THR A 111 -7.22 7.55 -3.94
CA THR A 111 -6.20 6.80 -3.19
C THR A 111 -5.10 6.41 -4.16
N LEU A 112 -3.87 6.78 -3.85
CA LEU A 112 -2.68 6.42 -4.63
C LEU A 112 -1.73 5.65 -3.72
N VAL A 113 -1.36 4.44 -4.13
CA VAL A 113 -0.35 3.63 -3.48
C VAL A 113 0.92 3.67 -4.34
N LEU A 114 2.02 4.11 -3.74
CA LEU A 114 3.34 4.24 -4.35
C LEU A 114 4.30 3.29 -3.64
N LEU A 115 5.05 2.51 -4.40
CA LEU A 115 6.08 1.64 -3.88
C LEU A 115 7.42 1.99 -4.54
N ASN A 116 8.33 2.52 -3.74
CA ASN A 116 9.72 2.67 -4.13
C ASN A 116 10.49 1.40 -3.74
N LYS A 117 10.89 0.60 -4.73
CA LYS A 117 11.75 -0.59 -4.53
C LYS A 117 13.24 -0.24 -4.58
N HIS A 118 13.60 0.99 -4.92
CA HIS A 118 14.99 1.42 -5.06
C HIS A 118 15.64 1.76 -3.72
N ASP A 119 16.97 1.77 -3.73
CA ASP A 119 17.82 2.14 -2.60
C ASP A 119 18.09 3.66 -2.51
N SER A 120 17.47 4.44 -3.39
CA SER A 120 17.53 5.91 -3.42
C SER A 120 16.14 6.54 -3.27
N SER A 121 16.10 7.70 -2.63
CA SER A 121 14.88 8.52 -2.55
C SER A 121 14.47 9.01 -3.92
N GLN A 122 13.16 9.11 -4.13
CA GLN A 122 12.55 9.55 -5.39
C GLN A 122 11.65 10.75 -5.14
N ASP A 123 11.96 11.88 -5.77
CA ASP A 123 11.08 13.05 -5.76
C ASP A 123 10.02 12.92 -6.85
N LEU A 124 8.76 12.95 -6.44
CA LEU A 124 7.61 12.73 -7.31
C LEU A 124 6.67 13.93 -7.29
N LEU A 125 6.17 14.26 -8.47
CA LEU A 125 5.05 15.17 -8.66
C LEU A 125 3.83 14.37 -9.12
N VAL A 126 2.89 14.16 -8.21
CA VAL A 126 1.59 13.55 -8.54
C VAL A 126 0.68 14.65 -9.09
N THR A 127 0.14 14.41 -10.28
CA THR A 127 -0.81 15.32 -10.94
C THR A 127 -2.11 14.58 -11.21
N ASP A 128 -3.21 15.07 -10.62
CA ASP A 128 -4.56 14.62 -10.94
C ASP A 128 -5.14 15.57 -12.02
N SER A 129 -5.20 15.08 -13.25
CA SER A 129 -5.68 15.87 -14.40
C SER A 129 -7.17 16.23 -14.31
N THR A 130 -7.95 15.49 -13.51
CA THR A 130 -9.38 15.80 -13.34
C THR A 130 -9.66 16.91 -12.34
N THR A 131 -8.73 17.19 -11.43
CA THR A 131 -8.94 18.16 -10.35
C THR A 131 -7.89 19.28 -10.34
N GLU A 132 -6.95 19.26 -11.28
CA GLU A 132 -5.78 20.15 -11.32
C GLU A 132 -4.98 20.14 -10.00
N HIS A 133 -5.05 19.03 -9.25
CA HIS A 133 -4.31 18.90 -8.00
C HIS A 133 -2.89 18.43 -8.29
N HIS A 134 -1.94 19.14 -7.68
CA HIS A 134 -0.52 18.81 -7.73
C HIS A 134 -0.01 18.52 -6.33
N ILE A 135 0.51 17.32 -6.11
CA ILE A 135 1.08 16.89 -4.83
C ILE A 135 2.55 16.58 -5.08
N ARG A 136 3.43 17.33 -4.43
CA ARG A 136 4.86 17.04 -4.41
C ARG A 136 5.17 16.18 -3.20
N LEU A 137 5.83 15.06 -3.41
CA LEU A 137 6.28 14.20 -2.32
C LEU A 137 7.64 13.57 -2.62
N THR A 138 8.42 13.35 -1.58
CA THR A 138 9.65 12.56 -1.64
C THR A 138 9.34 11.19 -1.08
N VAL A 139 9.58 10.13 -1.87
CA VAL A 139 9.42 8.74 -1.46
C VAL A 139 10.79 8.19 -1.10
N ASP A 140 10.99 7.91 0.18
CA ASP A 140 12.22 7.31 0.71
C ASP A 140 12.57 5.97 0.04
N PRO A 141 13.83 5.52 0.14
CA PRO A 141 14.24 4.19 -0.33
C PRO A 141 13.41 3.09 0.32
N ARG A 142 13.09 2.04 -0.46
CA ARG A 142 12.35 0.86 0.03
C ARG A 142 11.12 1.25 0.83
N CYS A 143 10.29 2.15 0.31
CA CYS A 143 9.16 2.71 1.06
C CYS A 143 7.84 2.47 0.34
N LEU A 144 6.82 2.09 1.10
CA LEU A 144 5.43 2.04 0.67
C LEU A 144 4.70 3.28 1.18
N VAL A 145 4.08 4.03 0.28
CA VAL A 145 3.41 5.28 0.58
C VAL A 145 1.99 5.24 0.06
N THR A 146 1.01 5.57 0.91
CA THR A 146 -0.39 5.76 0.49
C THR A 146 -0.76 7.22 0.64
N VAL A 147 -1.17 7.84 -0.46
CA VAL A 147 -1.62 9.23 -0.52
C VAL A 147 -3.13 9.25 -0.73
N LEU A 148 -3.82 10.07 0.04
CA LEU A 148 -5.26 10.28 -0.05
C LEU A 148 -5.55 11.76 -0.28
N TRP A 149 -6.43 12.05 -1.23
CA TRP A 149 -7.00 13.39 -1.42
C TRP A 149 -8.44 13.29 -1.91
N GLU A 150 -9.21 14.35 -1.70
CA GLU A 150 -10.58 14.41 -2.17
C GLU A 150 -10.62 14.97 -3.60
N LYS A 151 -11.49 14.40 -4.43
CA LYS A 151 -11.85 14.96 -5.73
C LYS A 151 -12.67 16.21 -5.44
N GLN A 152 -12.13 17.40 -5.67
CA GLN A 152 -12.92 18.62 -5.54
C GLN A 152 -14.16 18.50 -6.43
N GLN A 153 -15.33 18.64 -5.81
CA GLN A 153 -16.59 18.60 -6.51
C GLN A 153 -16.70 19.87 -7.34
N SER A 154 -16.50 19.74 -8.66
CA SER A 154 -16.81 20.80 -9.61
C SER A 154 -18.33 21.06 -9.51
N TYR A 155 -18.73 22.04 -8.72
CA TYR A 155 -20.06 22.63 -8.83
C TYR A 155 -20.12 23.27 -10.21
N MET A 156 -20.95 22.72 -11.08
CA MET A 156 -21.55 23.48 -12.18
C MET A 156 -22.68 24.33 -11.62
#